data_AF-A0A6I3FMQ9-F1
#
_entry.id   AF-A0A6I3FMQ9-F1
#
_cell.length_a   1.000
_cell.length_b   1.000
_cell.length_c   1.000
_cell.angle_alpha   90.00
_cell.angle_beta   90.00
_cell.angle_gamma   90.00
#
_symmetry.space_group_name_H-M   'P 1'
#
loop_
_entity.id
_entity.type
_entity.pdbx_description
1 polymer ?
#
loop_
_entity_poly.entity_id
_entity_poly.type
_entity_poly.pdbx_seq_one_letter_code
_entity_poly.pdbx_strand_id
1 'polypeptide(L)'
;ETVLALVDGWADDVATQAAGDRLPSITSLREMHRRTRATSAPSQELFKKMLGLEVSPKLSREASAFWSAVREAKGIQGRDGIWSAILPTATELLAPDLFLASTAIPDDLSGLI
;
A
#
# COMPACT_ATOMS: atom_id res chain seq x y z
N GLU A 1 10.18 5.59 6.14
CA GLU A 1 8.95 4.91 6.63
C GLU A 1 7.98 4.59 5.49
N THR A 2 7.60 5.56 4.64
CA THR A 2 6.62 5.40 3.55
C THR A 2 6.87 4.21 2.61
N VAL A 3 8.11 4.02 2.12
CA VAL A 3 8.43 2.90 1.22
C VAL A 3 8.21 1.55 1.90
N LEU A 4 8.62 1.42 3.16
CA LEU A 4 8.40 0.18 3.92
C LEU A 4 6.91 -0.07 4.13
N ALA A 5 6.14 0.97 4.45
CA ALA A 5 4.68 0.88 4.54
C ALA A 5 4.04 0.49 3.20
N LEU A 6 4.52 1.03 2.07
CA LEU A 6 4.06 0.67 0.73
C LEU A 6 4.31 -0.81 0.43
N VAL A 7 5.51 -1.33 0.71
CA VAL A 7 5.83 -2.76 0.52
C VAL A 7 4.91 -3.63 1.37
N ASP A 8 4.77 -3.31 2.66
CA ASP A 8 3.95 -4.08 3.59
C ASP A 8 2.46 -4.06 3.18
N GLY A 9 1.94 -2.89 2.81
CA GLY A 9 0.57 -2.73 2.35
C GLY A 9 0.29 -3.49 1.06
N TRP A 10 1.24 -3.48 0.11
CA TRP A 10 1.09 -4.19 -1.17
C TRP A 10 1.08 -5.70 -0.94
N ALA A 11 1.97 -6.21 -0.08
CA ALA A 11 2.03 -7.62 0.25
C ALA A 11 0.74 -8.10 0.95
N ASP A 12 0.22 -7.32 1.90
CA ASP A 12 -1.05 -7.61 2.59
C ASP A 12 -2.21 -7.70 1.58
N ASP A 13 -2.25 -6.75 0.67
CA ASP A 13 -3.24 -6.62 -0.36
C ASP A 13 -3.20 -7.76 -1.39
N VAL A 14 -2.02 -8.10 -1.91
CA VAL A 14 -1.79 -9.25 -2.80
C VAL A 14 -2.17 -10.56 -2.13
N ALA A 15 -1.70 -10.79 -0.89
CA ALA A 15 -1.98 -12.02 -0.16
C ALA A 15 -3.49 -12.22 0.06
N THR A 16 -4.21 -11.13 0.33
CA THR A 16 -5.67 -11.14 0.48
C THR A 16 -6.35 -11.57 -0.82
N GLN A 17 -5.99 -10.96 -1.95
CA GLN A 17 -6.61 -11.31 -3.23
C GLN A 17 -6.28 -12.75 -3.64
N ALA A 18 -5.06 -13.20 -3.39
CA ALA A 18 -4.63 -14.56 -3.69
C ALA A 18 -5.40 -15.60 -2.87
N ALA A 19 -5.67 -15.30 -1.60
CA ALA A 19 -6.50 -16.13 -0.74
C ALA A 19 -7.93 -16.26 -1.29
N GLY A 20 -8.56 -15.13 -1.66
CA GLY A 20 -9.93 -15.10 -2.18
C GLY A 20 -10.89 -15.91 -1.31
N ASP A 21 -11.76 -16.69 -1.95
CA ASP A 21 -12.75 -17.53 -1.26
C ASP A 21 -12.18 -18.87 -0.75
N ARG A 22 -10.91 -19.17 -1.03
CA ARG A 22 -10.27 -20.45 -0.65
C ARG A 22 -9.96 -20.52 0.85
N LEU A 23 -9.94 -19.36 1.52
CA LEU A 23 -9.66 -19.23 2.94
C LEU A 23 -10.78 -18.41 3.61
N PRO A 24 -11.86 -19.05 4.07
CA PRO A 24 -12.98 -18.37 4.72
C PRO A 24 -12.58 -17.53 5.94
N SER A 25 -11.44 -17.85 6.57
CA SER A 25 -10.88 -17.17 7.74
C SER A 25 -9.86 -16.07 7.40
N ILE A 26 -9.70 -15.68 6.13
CA ILE A 26 -8.68 -14.72 5.69
C ILE A 26 -8.74 -13.39 6.46
N THR A 27 -9.93 -12.86 6.75
CA THR A 27 -10.10 -11.61 7.51
C THR A 27 -9.54 -11.73 8.93
N SER A 28 -9.79 -12.85 9.61
CA SER A 28 -9.28 -13.10 10.97
C SER A 28 -7.75 -13.28 10.96
N LEU A 29 -7.22 -13.99 9.96
CA LEU A 29 -5.77 -14.17 9.79
C LEU A 29 -5.07 -12.84 9.49
N ARG A 30 -5.66 -11.99 8.65
CA ARG A 30 -5.15 -10.64 8.38
C ARG A 30 -5.09 -9.79 9.64
N GLU A 31 -6.16 -9.79 10.44
CA GLU A 31 -6.16 -9.02 11.69
C GLU A 31 -5.13 -9.55 12.69
N MET A 32 -4.99 -10.88 12.81
CA MET A 32 -3.92 -11.48 13.62
C MET A 32 -2.54 -11.05 13.13
N HIS A 33 -2.29 -11.13 11.83
CA HIS A 33 -1.01 -10.74 11.23
C HIS A 33 -0.72 -9.25 11.41
N ARG A 34 -1.74 -8.39 11.30
CA ARG A 34 -1.62 -6.94 11.56
C ARG A 34 -1.20 -6.65 13.00
N ARG A 35 -1.75 -7.37 13.97
CA ARG A 35 -1.37 -7.25 15.39
C ARG A 35 0.06 -7.71 15.64
N THR A 36 0.48 -8.83 15.03
CA THR A 36 1.86 -9.33 15.12
C THR A 36 2.86 -8.32 14.55
N ARG A 37 2.55 -7.69 13.42
CA ARG A 37 3.42 -6.67 12.81
C ARG A 37 3.57 -5.41 13.67
N ALA A 38 2.52 -5.02 14.40
CA ALA A 38 2.58 -3.90 15.34
C ALA A 38 3.48 -4.15 16.57
N THR A 39 3.96 -5.39 16.76
CA THR A 39 4.74 -5.78 17.94
C THR A 39 6.10 -6.43 17.62
N SER A 40 6.30 -7.08 16.47
CA SER A 40 7.50 -7.95 16.28
C SER A 40 7.78 -8.49 14.86
N ALA A 41 7.64 -7.70 13.78
CA ALA A 41 8.05 -8.20 12.45
C ALA A 41 9.59 -8.21 12.29
N PRO A 42 10.24 -9.32 11.86
CA PRO A 42 11.70 -9.39 11.71
C PRO A 42 12.28 -8.34 10.76
N SER A 43 11.55 -7.99 9.71
CA SER A 43 11.91 -6.91 8.79
C SER A 43 11.88 -5.54 9.48
N GLN A 44 10.83 -5.24 10.24
CA GLN A 44 10.72 -3.99 11.03
C GLN A 44 11.86 -3.88 12.05
N GLU A 45 12.17 -4.95 12.77
CA GLU A 45 13.29 -4.99 13.73
C GLU A 45 14.65 -4.77 13.06
N LEU A 46 14.86 -5.37 11.87
CA LEU A 46 16.08 -5.20 11.10
C LEU A 46 16.22 -3.75 10.58
N PHE A 47 15.16 -3.18 10.01
CA PHE A 47 15.14 -1.80 9.52
C PHE A 47 15.25 -0.77 10.65
N LYS A 48 14.64 -1.04 11.80
CA LYS A 48 14.77 -0.25 13.02
C LYS A 48 16.22 -0.23 13.50
N LYS A 49 16.89 -1.38 13.53
CA LYS A 49 18.30 -1.49 13.95
C LYS A 49 19.27 -0.83 12.96
N MET A 50 19.04 -0.98 11.66
CA MET A 50 19.99 -0.49 10.65
C MET A 50 19.76 0.98 10.26
N LEU A 51 18.52 1.45 10.27
CA LEU A 51 18.13 2.76 9.71
C LEU A 51 17.31 3.62 10.69
N GLY A 52 16.98 3.12 11.88
CA GLY A 52 16.11 3.83 12.84
C GLY A 52 14.68 4.03 12.36
N LEU A 53 14.25 3.26 11.35
CA LEU A 53 12.93 3.37 10.74
C LEU A 53 11.97 2.36 11.36
N GLU A 54 10.82 2.84 11.82
CA GLU A 54 9.72 2.02 12.34
C GLU A 54 8.44 2.48 11.65
N VAL A 55 7.62 1.54 11.15
CA VAL A 55 6.33 1.88 10.56
C VAL A 55 5.28 1.87 11.64
N SER A 56 4.60 3.01 11.83
CA SER A 56 3.51 3.08 12.80
C SER A 56 2.34 2.14 12.42
N PRO A 57 1.61 1.59 13.40
CA PRO A 57 0.40 0.80 13.14
C PRO A 57 -0.66 1.54 12.33
N LYS A 58 -0.69 2.88 12.44
CA LYS A 58 -1.54 3.73 11.61
C LYS A 58 -1.10 3.65 10.15
N LEU A 59 0.16 3.96 9.85
CA LEU A 59 0.67 4.01 8.49
C LEU A 59 0.56 2.66 7.76
N SER A 60 0.74 1.54 8.47
CA SER A 60 0.51 0.19 7.91
C SER A 60 -0.94 -0.03 7.45
N ARG A 61 -1.94 0.49 8.20
CA ARG A 61 -3.36 0.43 7.80
C ARG A 61 -3.63 1.29 6.59
N GLU A 62 -3.13 2.52 6.59
CA GLU A 62 -3.32 3.47 5.50
C GLU A 62 -2.70 2.94 4.21
N ALA A 63 -1.50 2.35 4.27
CA ALA A 63 -0.88 1.73 3.10
C ALA A 63 -1.72 0.57 2.54
N SER A 64 -2.28 -0.28 3.41
CA SER A 64 -3.17 -1.37 2.96
C SER A 64 -4.44 -0.82 2.31
N ALA A 65 -5.02 0.26 2.86
CA ALA A 65 -6.18 0.93 2.29
C ALA A 65 -5.87 1.59 0.94
N PHE A 66 -4.70 2.22 0.81
CA PHE A 66 -4.20 2.80 -0.44
C PHE A 66 -4.15 1.77 -1.57
N TRP A 67 -3.54 0.60 -1.32
CA TRP A 67 -3.46 -0.45 -2.33
C TRP A 67 -4.83 -1.05 -2.68
N SER A 68 -5.77 -1.11 -1.71
CA SER A 68 -7.17 -1.45 -2.00
C SER A 68 -7.79 -0.48 -3.00
N ALA A 69 -7.73 0.81 -2.69
CA ALA A 69 -8.34 1.87 -3.50
C ALA A 69 -7.73 1.95 -4.91
N VAL A 70 -6.40 1.89 -5.02
CA VAL A 70 -5.72 1.88 -6.32
C VAL A 70 -6.17 0.70 -7.18
N ARG A 71 -6.26 -0.50 -6.59
CA ARG A 71 -6.66 -1.70 -7.34
C ARG A 71 -8.14 -1.66 -7.72
N GLU A 72 -9.00 -1.12 -6.88
CA GLU A 72 -10.41 -0.88 -7.21
C GLU A 72 -10.53 0.10 -8.39
N ALA A 73 -9.68 1.15 -8.43
CA ALA A 73 -9.72 2.17 -9.49
C ALA A 73 -9.02 1.75 -10.80
N LYS A 74 -7.93 0.99 -10.74
CA LYS A 74 -7.03 0.73 -11.89
C LYS A 74 -6.77 -0.75 -12.15
N GLY A 75 -7.39 -1.65 -11.40
CA GLY A 75 -7.16 -3.09 -11.50
C GLY A 75 -5.78 -3.53 -10.97
N ILE A 76 -5.50 -4.83 -11.08
CA ILE A 76 -4.25 -5.44 -10.61
C ILE A 76 -3.03 -4.87 -11.35
N GLN A 77 -3.13 -4.72 -12.68
CA GLN A 77 -2.03 -4.23 -13.50
C GLN A 77 -1.70 -2.77 -13.17
N GLY A 78 -2.71 -1.91 -12.98
CA GLY A 78 -2.50 -0.53 -12.58
C GLY A 78 -1.90 -0.41 -11.17
N ARG A 79 -2.34 -1.27 -10.24
CA ARG A 79 -1.74 -1.38 -8.91
C ARG A 79 -0.26 -1.74 -9.00
N ASP A 80 0.08 -2.83 -9.67
CA ASP A 80 1.46 -3.33 -9.72
C ASP A 80 2.37 -2.42 -10.56
N GLY A 81 1.81 -1.70 -11.54
CA GLY A 81 2.52 -0.71 -12.36
C GLY A 81 3.11 0.45 -11.55
N ILE A 82 2.58 0.77 -10.36
CA ILE A 82 3.12 1.83 -9.50
C ILE A 82 4.60 1.60 -9.18
N TRP A 83 5.04 0.35 -9.06
CA TRP A 83 6.44 0.02 -8.77
C TRP A 83 7.42 0.46 -9.88
N SER A 84 6.92 0.67 -11.09
CA SER A 84 7.71 1.15 -12.23
C SER A 84 7.70 2.67 -12.40
N ALA A 85 6.90 3.37 -11.59
CA ALA A 85 6.69 4.81 -11.66
C ALA A 85 7.26 5.53 -10.43
N ILE A 86 6.98 6.83 -10.33
CA ILE A 86 7.25 7.59 -9.12
C ILE A 86 6.33 7.08 -8.01
N LEU A 87 6.94 6.64 -6.90
CA LEU A 87 6.20 6.12 -5.76
C LEU A 87 5.46 7.25 -5.01
N PRO A 88 4.32 6.94 -4.36
CA PRO A 88 3.59 7.91 -3.55
C PRO A 88 4.45 8.51 -2.45
N THR A 89 4.30 9.81 -2.25
CA THR A 89 4.77 10.48 -1.04
C THR A 89 3.98 10.03 0.19
N ALA A 90 4.45 10.39 1.38
CA ALA A 90 3.72 10.09 2.62
C ALA A 90 2.30 10.68 2.63
N THR A 91 2.10 11.86 2.03
CA THR A 91 0.79 12.52 1.95
C THR A 91 -0.13 11.81 0.96
N GLU A 92 0.39 11.46 -0.22
CA GLU A 92 -0.36 10.73 -1.25
C GLU A 92 -0.75 9.32 -0.79
N LEU A 93 0.08 8.67 0.02
CA LEU A 93 -0.27 7.38 0.64
C LEU A 93 -1.53 7.47 1.50
N LEU A 94 -1.79 8.62 2.14
CA LEU A 94 -2.98 8.86 2.96
C LEU A 94 -4.19 9.32 2.14
N ALA A 95 -4.00 9.61 0.85
CA ALA A 95 -5.02 10.16 -0.03
C ALA A 95 -4.88 9.53 -1.43
N PRO A 96 -5.38 8.30 -1.62
CA PRO A 96 -5.23 7.56 -2.87
C PRO A 96 -5.76 8.33 -4.08
N ASP A 97 -6.85 9.08 -3.91
CA ASP A 97 -7.43 9.90 -4.97
C ASP A 97 -6.48 11.02 -5.43
N LEU A 98 -5.71 11.61 -4.52
CA LEU A 98 -4.70 12.62 -4.86
C LEU A 98 -3.56 12.00 -5.68
N PHE A 99 -3.12 10.80 -5.32
CA PHE A 99 -2.10 10.08 -6.08
C PHE A 99 -2.59 9.67 -7.47
N LEU A 100 -3.83 9.20 -7.57
CA LEU A 100 -4.43 8.81 -8.85
C LEU A 100 -4.64 10.02 -9.77
N ALA A 101 -4.97 11.18 -9.20
CA ALA A 101 -5.06 12.43 -9.94
C ALA A 101 -3.68 12.93 -10.40
N SER A 102 -2.64 12.82 -9.57
CA SER A 102 -1.28 13.26 -9.91
C SER A 102 -0.61 12.40 -10.99
N THR A 103 -1.08 11.15 -11.16
CA THR A 103 -0.57 10.20 -12.16
C THR A 103 -1.42 10.15 -13.44
N ALA A 104 -2.57 10.82 -13.47
CA ALA A 104 -3.38 10.93 -14.67
C ALA A 104 -2.81 12.00 -15.61
N ILE A 105 -2.41 11.59 -16.82
CA ILE A 105 -2.15 12.55 -17.90
C ILE A 105 -3.52 13.07 -18.38
N PRO A 106 -3.78 14.39 -18.38
CA PRO A 106 -5.03 14.91 -18.91
C PRO A 106 -5.18 14.51 -20.39
N ASP A 107 -6.29 13.86 -20.72
CA ASP A 107 -6.59 13.45 -22.11
C ASP A 107 -6.78 14.66 -23.04
N ASP A 108 -6.95 15.86 -22.47
CA ASP A 108 -7.12 17.11 -23.21
C ASP A 108 -6.20 18.20 -22.66
N LEU A 109 -5.24 18.63 -23.50
CA LEU A 109 -4.35 19.77 -23.25
C LEU A 109 -4.76 21.01 -24.06
N SER A 110 -5.89 20.97 -24.76
CA SER A 110 -6.33 22.05 -25.66
C SER A 110 -6.66 23.36 -24.94
N GLY A 111 -6.88 23.34 -23.61
CA GLY A 111 -7.06 24.54 -22.78
C GLY A 111 -5.77 25.21 -22.31
N LEU A 112 -4.60 24.66 -22.66
CA LEU A 112 -3.28 25.19 -22.26
C LEU A 112 -2.56 25.95 -23.40
N ILE A 113 -3.20 26.12 -24.55
CA ILE A 113 -2.67 26.82 -25.73
C ILE A 113 -3.46 28.09 -26.02
#